data_AF-A0A0G0GJN7-F1
#
_entry.id   AF-A0A0G0GJN7-F1
#
_cell.length_a   1.000
_cell.length_b   1.000
_cell.length_c   1.000
_cell.angle_alpha   90.00
_cell.angle_beta   90.00
_cell.angle_gamma   90.00
#
_symmetry.space_group_name_H-M   'P 1'
#
loop_
_entity.id
_entity.type
_entity.pdbx_description
1 polymer ?
#
loop_
_entity_poly.entity_id
_entity_poly.type
_entity_poly.pdbx_seq_one_letter_code
_entity_poly.pdbx_strand_id
1 'polypeptide(L)'
;MRVLIKLATFIIVFSVIFSFSTKRASASKGEFELENTVGGETRCYALSTLLSTAQYHVLVTCRNLIYPADENNSQYILWSRNAGDVVKLGSLAQGEVFFNTKTPFSQLFVTLEPNDKIKEPGNRTVMFGTVKDVPFLQGLSTPFPTQVVTSGETGKNTQVQNPSGTPEKTVPALTTREKLLIGLKRSSVIAGVALLGLIGLIFVITRSRG
;
A
#
# COMPACT_ATOMS: atom_id res chain seq x y z
N MET A 1 -20.96 -3.69 -40.57
CA MET A 1 -21.35 -4.35 -39.30
C MET A 1 -20.19 -5.10 -38.62
N ARG A 2 -19.46 -5.99 -39.31
CA ARG A 2 -18.36 -6.79 -38.71
C ARG A 2 -17.18 -5.96 -38.15
N VAL A 3 -16.91 -4.79 -38.71
CA VAL A 3 -15.82 -3.88 -38.25
C VAL A 3 -16.19 -3.15 -36.95
N LEU A 4 -17.44 -2.67 -36.85
CA LEU A 4 -17.95 -1.99 -35.65
C LEU A 4 -17.97 -2.91 -34.42
N ILE A 5 -18.30 -4.19 -34.63
CA ILE A 5 -18.29 -5.21 -33.57
C ILE A 5 -16.86 -5.47 -33.05
N LYS A 6 -15.86 -5.50 -33.94
CA LYS A 6 -14.44 -5.69 -33.58
C LYS A 6 -13.84 -4.47 -32.86
N LEU A 7 -14.29 -3.27 -33.22
CA LEU A 7 -13.83 -2.03 -32.56
C LEU A 7 -14.40 -1.93 -31.14
N ALA A 8 -15.68 -2.27 -30.97
CA ALA A 8 -16.35 -2.26 -29.67
C ALA A 8 -15.74 -3.28 -28.70
N THR A 9 -15.44 -4.51 -29.16
CA THR A 9 -14.78 -5.51 -28.31
C THR A 9 -13.37 -5.10 -27.90
N PHE A 10 -12.60 -4.46 -28.79
CA PHE A 10 -11.27 -3.97 -28.44
C PHE A 10 -11.31 -2.88 -27.36
N ILE A 11 -12.24 -1.92 -27.46
CA ILE A 11 -12.40 -0.85 -26.46
C ILE A 11 -12.82 -1.42 -25.10
N ILE A 12 -13.75 -2.38 -25.09
CA ILE A 12 -14.22 -3.01 -23.84
C ILE A 12 -13.07 -3.79 -23.18
N VAL A 13 -12.34 -4.60 -23.94
CA VAL A 13 -11.20 -5.37 -23.40
C VAL A 13 -10.11 -4.43 -22.86
N PHE A 14 -9.80 -3.36 -23.58
CA PHE A 14 -8.80 -2.39 -23.14
C PHE A 14 -9.22 -1.64 -21.88
N SER A 15 -10.50 -1.25 -21.79
CA SER A 15 -11.06 -0.61 -20.60
C SER A 15 -11.02 -1.53 -19.39
N VAL A 16 -11.38 -2.81 -19.55
CA VAL A 16 -11.40 -3.79 -18.46
C VAL A 16 -9.97 -4.04 -17.95
N ILE A 17 -8.98 -4.18 -18.84
CA ILE A 17 -7.56 -4.37 -18.46
C ILE A 17 -7.03 -3.14 -17.72
N PHE A 18 -7.41 -1.92 -18.14
CA PHE A 18 -6.95 -0.70 -17.50
C PHE A 18 -7.57 -0.48 -16.10
N SER A 19 -8.82 -0.91 -15.89
CA SER A 19 -9.51 -0.80 -14.59
C SER A 19 -8.91 -1.69 -13.49
N PHE A 20 -8.26 -2.81 -13.83
CA PHE A 20 -7.64 -3.69 -12.83
C PHE A 20 -6.25 -3.25 -12.35
N SER A 21 -5.67 -2.19 -12.93
CA SER A 21 -4.24 -1.85 -12.74
C SER A 21 -3.95 -0.66 -11.81
N THR A 22 -4.90 -0.27 -10.94
CA THR A 22 -4.77 0.96 -10.13
C THR A 22 -4.44 0.75 -8.66
N LYS A 23 -4.20 -0.48 -8.19
CA LYS A 23 -3.64 -0.68 -6.85
C LYS A 23 -2.16 -0.32 -6.85
N ARG A 24 -1.87 0.96 -6.62
CA ARG A 24 -0.52 1.44 -6.27
C ARG A 24 -0.17 0.92 -4.88
N ALA A 25 0.14 -0.37 -4.77
CA ALA A 25 0.75 -0.90 -3.57
C ALA A 25 2.12 -0.22 -3.43
N SER A 26 2.21 0.74 -2.51
CA SER A 26 3.51 1.20 -2.01
C SER A 26 4.04 0.07 -1.14
N ALA A 27 4.54 -0.99 -1.81
CA ALA A 27 4.58 -2.35 -1.27
C ALA A 27 5.27 -2.47 0.10
N SER A 28 6.17 -1.53 0.42
CA SER A 28 6.99 -1.57 1.63
C SER A 28 6.67 -0.48 2.65
N LYS A 29 5.68 0.40 2.39
CA LYS A 29 5.24 1.44 3.34
C LYS A 29 3.86 1.08 3.83
N GLY A 30 3.70 0.99 5.14
CA GLY A 30 2.40 0.67 5.72
C GLY A 30 2.50 -0.04 7.06
N GLU A 31 1.36 -0.55 7.46
CA GLU A 31 1.16 -1.30 8.70
C GLU A 31 1.18 -2.80 8.37
N PHE A 32 1.71 -3.60 9.27
CA PHE A 32 1.72 -5.05 9.16
C PHE A 32 1.16 -5.60 10.46
N GLU A 33 0.13 -6.41 10.35
CA GLU A 33 -0.36 -7.22 11.44
C GLU A 33 0.08 -8.64 11.16
N LEU A 34 0.95 -9.18 12.00
CA LEU A 34 1.45 -10.52 11.89
C LEU A 34 0.63 -11.42 12.82
N GLU A 35 -0.12 -12.31 12.19
CA GLU A 35 -0.98 -13.26 12.86
C GLU A 35 -0.24 -14.58 13.09
N ASN A 36 -0.50 -15.21 14.23
CA ASN A 36 0.07 -16.50 14.58
C ASN A 36 -0.54 -17.62 13.70
N THR A 37 0.32 -18.41 13.08
CA THR A 37 -0.05 -19.52 12.18
C THR A 37 -0.04 -20.89 12.85
N VAL A 38 0.54 -21.00 14.04
CA VAL A 38 0.74 -22.25 14.80
C VAL A 38 -0.20 -22.38 16.01
N GLY A 39 -1.11 -21.42 16.21
CA GLY A 39 -2.01 -21.34 17.34
C GLY A 39 -1.40 -20.58 18.53
N GLY A 40 -2.25 -19.87 19.28
CA GLY A 40 -1.86 -19.06 20.43
C GLY A 40 -2.26 -17.58 20.30
N GLU A 41 -2.01 -16.82 21.37
CA GLU A 41 -2.40 -15.41 21.47
C GLU A 41 -1.28 -14.42 21.07
N THR A 42 -0.16 -14.93 20.56
CA THR A 42 0.94 -14.10 20.09
C THR A 42 0.50 -13.27 18.88
N ARG A 43 0.71 -11.96 18.94
CA ARG A 43 0.47 -11.05 17.83
C ARG A 43 1.62 -10.07 17.72
N CYS A 44 2.09 -9.82 16.51
CA CYS A 44 3.03 -8.73 16.27
C CYS A 44 2.41 -7.68 15.36
N TYR A 45 2.76 -6.44 15.63
CA TYR A 45 2.44 -5.30 14.80
C TYR A 45 3.75 -4.70 14.32
N ALA A 46 3.82 -4.35 13.04
CA ALA A 46 4.94 -3.62 12.49
C ALA A 46 4.49 -2.40 11.69
N LEU A 47 5.30 -1.36 11.74
CA LEU A 47 5.13 -0.15 10.94
C LEU A 47 6.39 0.04 10.10
N SER A 48 6.22 0.19 8.79
CA SER A 48 7.32 0.48 7.87
C SER A 48 7.17 1.85 7.23
N THR A 49 8.25 2.63 7.26
CA THR A 49 8.34 3.93 6.59
C THR A 49 9.62 4.04 5.76
N LEU A 50 9.54 4.73 4.62
CA LEU A 50 10.68 5.01 3.76
C LEU A 50 11.25 6.39 4.10
N LEU A 51 12.54 6.46 4.41
CA LEU A 51 13.23 7.73 4.67
C LEU A 51 13.79 8.34 3.41
N SER A 52 14.20 9.60 3.51
CA SER A 52 14.91 10.35 2.47
C SER A 52 16.21 9.66 2.01
N THR A 53 16.80 8.83 2.85
CA THR A 53 18.00 8.01 2.56
C THR A 53 17.70 6.77 1.71
N ALA A 54 16.46 6.61 1.24
CA ALA A 54 15.99 5.42 0.51
C ALA A 54 16.14 4.11 1.29
N GLN A 55 16.05 4.18 2.62
CA GLN A 55 16.01 3.03 3.53
C GLN A 55 14.64 2.91 4.17
N TYR A 56 14.14 1.69 4.28
CA TYR A 56 12.95 1.36 5.03
C TYR A 56 13.32 1.15 6.50
N HIS A 57 12.64 1.87 7.37
CA HIS A 57 12.69 1.67 8.82
C HIS A 57 11.46 0.87 9.21
N VAL A 58 11.68 -0.29 9.82
CA VAL A 58 10.64 -1.22 10.26
C VAL A 58 10.67 -1.29 11.78
N LEU A 59 9.66 -0.71 12.41
CA LEU A 59 9.44 -0.82 13.86
C LEU A 59 8.49 -1.99 14.10
N VAL A 60 8.85 -2.91 14.98
CA VAL A 60 8.07 -4.12 15.28
C VAL A 60 7.84 -4.19 16.78
N THR A 61 6.61 -4.51 17.18
CA THR A 61 6.22 -4.79 18.56
C THR A 61 5.39 -6.06 18.59
N CYS A 62 5.71 -6.97 19.51
CA CYS A 62 5.05 -8.26 19.68
C CYS A 62 4.51 -8.37 21.09
N ARG A 63 3.28 -8.84 21.20
CA ARG A 63 2.65 -9.19 22.48
C ARG A 63 2.57 -10.70 22.62
N ASN A 64 2.73 -11.17 23.85
CA ASN A 64 2.62 -12.59 24.21
C ASN A 64 3.58 -13.48 23.39
N LEU A 65 4.78 -12.99 23.11
CA LEU A 65 5.83 -13.77 22.45
C LEU A 65 6.45 -14.73 23.49
N ILE A 66 6.23 -16.03 23.32
CA ILE A 66 6.66 -17.05 24.28
C ILE A 66 7.99 -17.63 23.79
N TYR A 67 9.09 -17.27 24.45
CA TYR A 67 10.38 -17.90 24.19
C TYR A 67 10.40 -19.29 24.83
N PRO A 68 10.60 -20.37 24.07
CA PRO A 68 10.77 -21.69 24.66
C PRO A 68 12.01 -21.68 25.55
N ALA A 69 11.89 -22.25 26.75
CA ALA A 69 12.99 -22.38 27.71
C ALA A 69 13.96 -23.54 27.38
N ASP A 70 13.92 -24.03 26.14
CA ASP A 70 14.67 -25.19 25.69
C ASP A 70 16.17 -24.86 25.60
N GLU A 71 17.04 -25.85 25.88
CA GLU A 71 18.51 -25.74 25.83
C GLU A 71 19.06 -25.27 24.45
N ASN A 72 18.21 -25.31 23.41
CA ASN A 72 18.58 -24.99 22.04
C ASN A 72 18.53 -23.48 21.69
N ASN A 73 18.27 -22.58 22.64
CA ASN A 73 18.28 -21.12 22.44
C ASN A 73 17.54 -20.67 21.17
N SER A 74 16.33 -21.21 20.95
CA SER A 74 15.58 -20.88 19.75
C SER A 74 15.20 -19.40 19.72
N GLN A 75 15.40 -18.76 18.57
CA GLN A 75 15.14 -17.35 18.36
C GLN A 75 14.05 -17.14 17.32
N TYR A 76 13.19 -16.17 17.57
CA TYR A 76 12.26 -15.66 16.58
C TYR A 76 13.01 -14.74 15.61
N ILE A 77 13.08 -15.15 14.34
CA ILE A 77 13.74 -14.36 13.30
C ILE A 77 12.67 -13.77 12.39
N LEU A 78 12.73 -12.46 12.20
CA LEU A 78 11.89 -11.73 11.26
C LEU A 78 12.54 -11.70 9.89
N TRP A 79 11.72 -12.02 8.90
CA TRP A 79 12.06 -12.02 7.49
C TRP A 79 11.13 -11.11 6.71
N SER A 80 11.65 -10.55 5.64
CA SER A 80 10.87 -9.83 4.65
C SER A 80 10.83 -10.62 3.35
N ARG A 81 9.72 -10.51 2.61
CA ARG A 81 9.57 -11.14 1.30
C ARG A 81 9.06 -10.15 0.25
N ASN A 82 9.60 -10.26 -0.96
CA ASN A 82 9.11 -9.55 -2.14
C ASN A 82 9.21 -10.42 -3.38
N ALA A 83 8.10 -10.71 -4.06
CA ALA A 83 8.09 -11.42 -5.35
C ALA A 83 8.95 -12.71 -5.41
N GLY A 84 9.17 -13.39 -4.28
CA GLY A 84 10.01 -14.59 -4.16
C GLY A 84 11.32 -14.37 -3.41
N ASP A 85 11.87 -13.16 -3.42
CA ASP A 85 13.09 -12.83 -2.67
C ASP A 85 12.79 -12.75 -1.19
N VAL A 86 13.60 -13.45 -0.39
CA VAL A 86 13.51 -13.45 1.07
C VAL A 86 14.78 -12.85 1.66
N VAL A 87 14.62 -11.88 2.55
CA VAL A 87 15.73 -11.22 3.23
C VAL A 87 15.51 -11.27 4.74
N LYS A 88 16.57 -11.64 5.46
CA LYS A 88 16.58 -11.58 6.92
C LYS A 88 16.61 -10.15 7.40
N LEU A 89 15.69 -9.77 8.27
CA LEU A 89 15.73 -8.48 8.96
C LEU A 89 16.51 -8.60 10.28
N GLY A 90 16.23 -9.64 11.07
CA GLY A 90 16.96 -9.91 12.32
C GLY A 90 16.13 -10.64 13.37
N SER A 91 16.65 -10.72 14.59
CA SER A 91 16.00 -11.38 15.72
C SER A 91 15.00 -10.46 16.43
N LEU A 92 13.86 -11.02 16.86
CA LEU A 92 12.83 -10.29 17.61
C LEU A 92 13.12 -10.21 19.12
N ALA A 93 14.15 -10.89 19.63
CA ALA A 93 14.70 -10.91 21.01
C ALA A 93 13.79 -10.63 22.23
N GLN A 94 13.14 -9.48 22.33
CA GLN A 94 12.28 -9.06 23.46
C GLN A 94 10.88 -8.60 23.02
N GLY A 95 10.49 -8.94 21.79
CA GLY A 95 9.22 -8.53 21.20
C GLY A 95 9.22 -7.11 20.64
N GLU A 96 10.16 -6.24 20.99
CA GLU A 96 10.28 -4.90 20.42
C GLU A 96 11.64 -4.73 19.73
N VAL A 97 11.61 -4.32 18.48
CA VAL A 97 12.83 -4.19 17.70
C VAL A 97 12.65 -3.23 16.53
N PHE A 98 13.76 -2.66 16.10
CA PHE A 98 13.83 -1.72 15.02
C PHE A 98 14.85 -2.22 13.98
N PHE A 99 14.43 -2.28 12.72
CA PHE A 99 15.25 -2.74 11.60
C PHE A 99 15.36 -1.70 10.50
N ASN A 100 16.51 -1.70 9.84
CA ASN A 100 16.76 -0.90 8.64
C ASN A 100 17.02 -1.83 7.46
N THR A 101 16.34 -1.60 6.34
CA THR A 101 16.60 -2.35 5.11
C THR A 101 16.50 -1.48 3.88
N LYS A 102 17.36 -1.73 2.90
CA LYS A 102 17.29 -1.10 1.56
C LYS A 102 16.40 -1.91 0.61
N THR A 103 16.12 -3.17 0.97
CA THR A 103 15.38 -4.08 0.10
C THR A 103 13.89 -3.82 0.24
N PRO A 104 13.16 -3.57 -0.85
CA PRO A 104 11.71 -3.48 -0.79
C PRO A 104 11.10 -4.84 -0.47
N PHE A 105 10.05 -4.85 0.33
CA PHE A 105 9.27 -6.02 0.75
C PHE A 105 7.78 -5.73 0.72
N SER A 106 6.94 -6.76 0.62
CA SER A 106 5.48 -6.67 0.67
C SER A 106 4.86 -7.52 1.78
N GLN A 107 5.66 -8.42 2.36
CA GLN A 107 5.26 -9.35 3.40
C GLN A 107 6.34 -9.41 4.47
N LEU A 108 5.91 -9.61 5.71
CA LEU A 108 6.75 -9.91 6.85
C LEU A 108 6.31 -11.25 7.43
N PHE A 109 7.26 -12.07 7.83
CA PHE A 109 6.97 -13.34 8.47
C PHE A 109 8.06 -13.70 9.46
N VAL A 110 7.68 -14.50 10.46
CA VAL A 110 8.56 -14.90 11.55
C VAL A 110 8.73 -16.40 11.52
N THR A 111 9.97 -16.85 11.69
CA THR A 111 10.30 -18.26 11.89
C THR A 111 10.92 -18.48 13.27
N LEU A 112 10.86 -19.72 13.75
CA LEU A 112 11.56 -20.14 14.97
C LEU A 112 12.82 -20.92 14.57
N GLU A 113 13.97 -20.46 15.03
CA GLU A 113 15.27 -20.85 14.47
C GLU A 113 16.27 -21.17 15.57
N PRO A 114 17.24 -22.08 15.35
CA PRO A 114 18.19 -22.47 16.39
C PRO A 114 19.22 -21.38 16.73
N ASN A 115 19.46 -20.42 15.83
CA ASN A 115 20.37 -19.30 16.06
C ASN A 115 20.11 -18.14 15.08
N ASP A 116 20.76 -17.01 15.32
CA ASP A 116 20.69 -15.79 14.53
C ASP A 116 21.66 -15.74 13.33
N LYS A 117 22.48 -16.77 13.09
CA LYS A 117 23.47 -16.80 11.98
C LYS A 117 22.95 -17.46 10.70
N ILE A 118 21.74 -17.99 10.73
CA ILE A 118 21.09 -18.56 9.55
C ILE A 118 20.89 -17.52 8.44
N LYS A 119 21.00 -17.97 7.19
CA LYS A 119 20.86 -17.15 5.98
C LYS A 119 19.52 -17.33 5.27
N GLU A 120 18.87 -18.45 5.51
CA GLU A 120 17.60 -18.83 4.90
C GLU A 120 16.59 -19.17 5.98
N PRO A 121 15.29 -18.92 5.76
CA PRO A 121 14.25 -19.28 6.71
C PRO A 121 14.10 -20.80 6.77
N GLY A 122 13.91 -21.33 7.96
CA GLY A 122 13.48 -22.70 8.17
C GLY A 122 12.03 -22.93 7.70
N ASN A 123 11.63 -24.19 7.70
CA ASN A 123 10.31 -24.61 7.21
C ASN A 123 9.14 -24.17 8.13
N ARG A 124 9.43 -23.72 9.35
CA ARG A 124 8.42 -23.40 10.37
C ARG A 124 8.20 -21.90 10.48
N THR A 125 7.27 -21.39 9.68
CA THR A 125 6.73 -20.04 9.86
C THR A 125 5.70 -20.05 10.97
N VAL A 126 5.91 -19.19 11.98
CA VAL A 126 5.06 -19.08 13.18
C VAL A 126 4.15 -17.86 13.15
N MET A 127 4.52 -16.83 12.38
CA MET A 127 3.69 -15.65 12.18
C MET A 127 3.84 -15.10 10.76
N PHE A 128 2.77 -14.50 10.23
CA PHE A 128 2.76 -13.95 8.87
C PHE A 128 1.87 -12.70 8.79
N GLY A 129 2.31 -11.70 8.03
CA GLY A 129 1.56 -10.48 7.77
C GLY A 129 1.90 -9.87 6.41
N THR A 130 0.91 -9.24 5.78
CA THR A 130 1.07 -8.48 4.54
C THR A 130 0.95 -6.99 4.81
N VAL A 131 1.56 -6.16 3.96
CA VAL A 131 1.41 -4.71 4.04
C VAL A 131 -0.07 -4.31 3.94
N LYS A 132 -0.52 -3.47 4.87
CA LYS A 132 -1.81 -2.77 4.87
C LYS A 132 -1.54 -1.28 4.74
N ASP A 133 -2.38 -0.60 3.95
CA ASP A 133 -2.32 0.85 3.85
C ASP A 133 -2.76 1.50 5.15
N VAL A 134 -2.10 2.60 5.52
CA VAL A 134 -2.41 3.37 6.72
C VAL A 134 -3.75 4.10 6.55
N PRO A 135 -4.81 3.75 7.29
CA PRO A 135 -6.16 4.23 7.02
C PRO A 135 -6.32 5.74 7.22
N PHE A 136 -5.61 6.34 8.18
CA PHE A 136 -5.71 7.79 8.43
C PHE A 136 -5.06 8.66 7.34
N LEU A 137 -4.19 8.08 6.50
CA LEU A 137 -3.59 8.77 5.35
C LEU A 137 -4.46 8.64 4.09
N GLN A 138 -5.42 7.73 4.10
CA GLN A 138 -6.45 7.63 3.08
C GLN A 138 -7.48 8.68 3.47
N GLY A 139 -7.35 9.89 2.88
CA GLY A 139 -8.18 11.04 3.22
C GLY A 139 -9.63 10.62 3.45
N LEU A 140 -10.17 10.97 4.63
CA LEU A 140 -11.57 10.74 4.98
C LEU A 140 -12.38 11.09 3.75
N SER A 141 -12.99 10.08 3.13
CA SER A 141 -14.02 10.33 2.13
C SER A 141 -15.12 10.99 2.93
N THR A 142 -15.13 12.32 2.98
CA THR A 142 -16.18 13.09 3.61
C THR A 142 -17.47 12.54 3.01
N PRO A 143 -18.38 11.96 3.81
CA PRO A 143 -19.66 11.56 3.27
C PRO A 143 -20.26 12.82 2.68
N PHE A 144 -20.47 12.80 1.36
CA PHE A 144 -21.16 13.87 0.68
C PHE A 144 -22.50 14.02 1.40
N PRO A 145 -22.86 15.20 1.93
CA PRO A 145 -24.11 15.34 2.66
C PRO A 145 -25.23 14.90 1.71
N THR A 146 -25.93 13.82 2.08
CA THR A 146 -27.18 13.45 1.44
C THR A 146 -28.09 14.66 1.62
N GLN A 147 -28.38 15.37 0.55
CA GLN A 147 -29.38 16.42 0.56
C GLN A 147 -30.71 15.77 0.92
N VAL A 148 -31.10 15.88 2.18
CA VAL A 148 -32.45 15.58 2.62
C VAL A 148 -33.33 16.68 2.02
N VAL A 149 -34.01 16.36 0.93
CA VAL A 149 -35.08 17.21 0.39
C VAL A 149 -36.27 17.07 1.33
N THR A 150 -36.31 17.87 2.40
CA THR A 150 -37.52 18.04 3.20
C THR A 150 -38.31 19.20 2.61
N SER A 151 -39.42 18.85 1.96
CA SER A 151 -40.44 19.78 1.49
C SER A 151 -41.24 20.33 2.68
N GLY A 152 -41.32 21.66 2.80
CA GLY A 152 -42.37 22.44 3.47
C GLY A 152 -42.47 22.38 4.99
N GLU A 153 -42.16 23.48 5.70
CA GLU A 153 -43.16 24.36 6.33
C GLU A 153 -42.52 25.51 7.14
N THR A 154 -43.22 26.63 7.08
CA THR A 154 -42.99 27.97 7.63
C THR A 154 -42.78 28.02 9.15
N GLY A 155 -41.78 28.77 9.64
CA GLY A 155 -41.82 29.30 11.02
C GLY A 155 -40.51 29.78 11.66
N LYS A 156 -40.32 31.11 11.69
CA LYS A 156 -39.81 31.94 12.81
C LYS A 156 -38.33 31.83 13.27
N ASN A 157 -37.61 32.93 13.01
CA ASN A 157 -36.49 33.57 13.74
C ASN A 157 -35.89 32.85 14.97
N THR A 158 -34.55 32.75 15.02
CA THR A 158 -33.69 33.50 15.99
C THR A 158 -32.21 33.42 15.58
N GLN A 159 -31.61 34.60 15.52
CA GLN A 159 -30.20 34.91 15.31
C GLN A 159 -29.43 34.80 16.65
N VAL A 160 -28.31 34.09 16.71
CA VAL A 160 -27.30 34.29 17.77
C VAL A 160 -25.88 34.28 17.19
N GLN A 161 -25.13 35.26 17.66
CA GLN A 161 -23.80 35.75 17.30
C GLN A 161 -22.62 34.75 17.38
N ASN A 162 -21.67 35.01 16.48
CA ASN A 162 -20.22 34.70 16.53
C ASN A 162 -19.54 35.45 17.71
N PRO A 163 -18.38 35.03 18.27
CA PRO A 163 -17.10 35.36 17.60
C PRO A 163 -15.92 34.38 17.79
N SER A 164 -15.09 34.30 16.73
CA SER A 164 -13.63 34.51 16.71
C SER A 164 -12.68 33.58 17.48
N GLY A 165 -11.76 32.95 16.73
CA GLY A 165 -10.56 32.30 17.27
C GLY A 165 -9.73 31.54 16.23
N THR A 166 -9.19 32.25 15.22
CA THR A 166 -8.23 31.74 14.22
C THR A 166 -6.81 31.67 14.80
N PRO A 167 -6.01 30.63 14.47
CA PRO A 167 -4.62 30.86 14.13
C PRO A 167 -4.34 30.44 12.69
N GLU A 168 -4.00 31.45 11.91
CA GLU A 168 -3.44 31.42 10.58
C GLU A 168 -2.07 30.73 10.63
N LYS A 169 -1.90 29.64 9.88
CA LYS A 169 -0.58 29.07 9.62
C LYS A 169 -0.36 29.01 8.11
N THR A 170 0.40 30.01 7.67
CA THR A 170 0.98 30.24 6.35
C THR A 170 1.49 28.94 5.72
N VAL A 171 0.90 28.55 4.60
CA VAL A 171 1.38 27.45 3.74
C VAL A 171 2.56 27.98 2.92
N PRO A 172 3.75 27.37 2.99
CA PRO A 172 4.84 27.73 2.09
C PRO A 172 4.48 27.35 0.65
N ALA A 173 4.54 28.31 -0.25
CA ALA A 173 4.28 28.12 -1.68
C ALA A 173 5.31 27.16 -2.29
N LEU A 174 4.87 25.96 -2.69
CA LEU A 174 5.71 25.01 -3.42
C LEU A 174 6.11 25.57 -4.79
N THR A 175 7.40 25.49 -5.09
CA THR A 175 8.03 26.05 -6.28
C THR A 175 7.60 25.31 -7.55
N THR A 176 7.43 26.06 -8.64
CA THR A 176 6.91 25.64 -9.94
C THR A 176 7.65 24.46 -10.59
N ARG A 177 8.88 24.17 -10.15
CA ARG A 177 9.70 23.05 -10.65
C ARG A 177 9.24 21.67 -10.18
N GLU A 178 8.65 21.56 -8.99
CA GLU A 178 8.14 20.27 -8.48
C GLU A 178 6.83 19.86 -9.17
N LYS A 179 6.00 20.83 -9.56
CA LYS A 179 4.79 20.59 -10.36
C LYS A 179 5.11 20.07 -11.77
N LEU A 180 6.23 20.51 -12.35
CA LEU A 180 6.69 20.07 -13.68
C LEU A 180 7.21 18.63 -13.68
N LEU A 181 7.99 18.22 -12.68
CA LEU A 181 8.50 16.85 -12.57
C LEU A 181 7.39 15.82 -12.26
N ILE A 182 6.39 16.22 -11.47
CA ILE A 182 5.19 15.39 -11.22
C ILE A 182 4.35 15.24 -12.50
N GLY A 183 4.32 16.27 -13.36
CA GLY A 183 3.66 16.22 -14.68
C GLY A 183 4.38 15.31 -15.68
N LEU A 184 5.71 15.35 -15.74
CA LEU A 184 6.49 14.59 -16.72
C LEU A 184 6.47 13.07 -16.48
N LYS A 185 6.51 12.62 -15.21
CA LYS A 185 6.43 11.19 -14.87
C LYS A 185 5.06 10.56 -15.14
N ARG A 186 3.97 11.33 -15.15
CA ARG A 186 2.63 10.84 -15.49
C ARG A 186 2.37 10.80 -17.00
N SER A 187 3.12 11.59 -17.78
CA SER A 187 2.94 11.69 -19.24
C SER A 187 3.46 10.47 -20.02
N SER A 188 4.54 9.82 -19.55
CA SER A 188 5.17 8.70 -20.27
C SER A 188 4.27 7.46 -20.41
N VAL A 189 3.46 7.15 -19.39
CA VAL A 189 2.53 6.01 -19.43
C VAL A 189 1.38 6.28 -20.41
N ILE A 190 0.86 7.50 -20.43
CA ILE A 190 -0.24 7.90 -21.32
C ILE A 190 0.20 7.84 -22.79
N ALA A 191 1.41 8.31 -23.10
CA ALA A 191 1.97 8.25 -24.44
C ALA A 191 2.17 6.81 -24.94
N GLY A 192 2.67 5.90 -24.09
CA GLY A 192 2.87 4.49 -24.45
C GLY A 192 1.54 3.75 -24.71
N VAL A 193 0.54 3.99 -23.86
CA VAL A 193 -0.81 3.41 -24.00
C VAL A 193 -1.50 3.92 -25.28
N ALA A 194 -1.37 5.21 -25.58
CA ALA A 194 -1.91 5.80 -26.81
C ALA A 194 -1.26 5.22 -28.07
N LEU A 195 0.07 5.03 -28.05
CA LEU A 195 0.81 4.45 -29.17
C LEU A 195 0.40 3.00 -29.45
N LEU A 196 0.28 2.17 -28.41
CA LEU A 196 -0.17 0.78 -28.53
C LEU A 196 -1.61 0.68 -29.02
N GLY A 197 -2.50 1.56 -28.54
CA GLY A 197 -3.87 1.66 -29.05
C GLY A 197 -3.93 2.02 -30.54
N LEU A 198 -3.08 2.96 -30.98
CA LEU A 198 -3.00 3.38 -32.38
C LEU A 198 -2.49 2.25 -33.30
N ILE A 199 -1.44 1.53 -32.87
CA ILE A 199 -0.91 0.37 -33.61
C ILE A 199 -1.97 -0.73 -33.71
N GLY A 200 -2.68 -1.03 -32.62
CA GLY A 200 -3.78 -2.01 -32.62
C GLY A 200 -4.93 -1.61 -33.54
N LEU A 201 -5.31 -0.32 -33.54
CA LEU A 201 -6.35 0.22 -34.42
C LEU A 201 -5.97 0.08 -35.90
N ILE A 202 -4.73 0.46 -36.26
CA ILE A 202 -4.22 0.33 -37.63
C ILE A 202 -4.24 -1.13 -38.07
N PHE A 203 -3.78 -2.06 -37.21
CA PHE A 203 -3.75 -3.48 -37.52
C PHE A 203 -5.15 -4.07 -37.76
N VAL A 204 -6.15 -3.66 -36.99
CA VAL A 204 -7.54 -4.11 -37.18
C VAL A 204 -8.12 -3.59 -38.49
N ILE A 205 -7.83 -2.33 -38.84
CA ILE A 205 -8.32 -1.71 -40.09
C ILE A 205 -7.65 -2.36 -41.31
N THR A 206 -6.32 -2.53 -41.30
CA THR A 206 -5.58 -3.10 -42.43
C THR A 206 -5.87 -4.58 -42.63
N ARG A 207 -5.96 -5.38 -41.55
CA ARG A 207 -6.32 -6.80 -41.63
C ARG A 207 -7.78 -7.03 -42.06
N SER A 208 -8.67 -6.05 -41.90
CA SER A 208 -10.07 -6.20 -42.34
C SER A 208 -10.27 -6.05 -43.85
N ARG A 209 -9.23 -5.64 -44.59
CA ARG A 209 -9.26 -5.41 -46.04
C ARG A 209 -8.61 -6.53 -46.87
N GLY A 210 -7.93 -7.49 -46.23
CA GLY A 210 -7.48 -8.74 -46.86
C GLY A 210 -8.38 -9.89 -46.45
#